data_AF-A0A0F8XHK7-F1
#
_entry.id   AF-A0A0F8XHK7-F1
#
_cell.length_a   1.000
_cell.length_b   1.000
_cell.length_c   1.000
_cell.angle_alpha   90.00
_cell.angle_beta   90.00
_cell.angle_gamma   90.00
#
_symmetry.space_group_name_H-M   'P 1'
#
loop_
_entity.id
_entity.type
_entity.pdbx_description
1 polymer ?
#
loop_
_entity_poly.entity_id
_entity_poly.type
_entity_poly.pdbx_seq_one_letter_code
_entity_poly.pdbx_strand_id
1 'polypeptide(L)'
;MFVTSEMMKAKGACWEKQNEVFASEWPDGVEITLEVCKRAAGLGLSLDWFAENMLPAPALKAYSEASAPAWKAYNEATAPAWKAYKEATAPAWKTHKEATAPAWKTYNEAKAPAWKTYNEAKAPAWKAY
;
A
#
# COMPACT_ATOMS: atom_id res chain seq x y z
N MET A 1 -6.49 -21.29 -17.06
CA MET A 1 -7.11 -19.94 -17.09
C MET A 1 -6.19 -19.03 -17.87
N PHE A 2 -6.69 -18.30 -18.87
CA PHE A 2 -5.87 -17.38 -19.65
C PHE A 2 -5.97 -15.96 -19.08
N VAL A 3 -4.84 -15.25 -18.99
CA VAL A 3 -4.75 -13.91 -18.39
C VAL A 3 -3.99 -12.97 -19.31
N THR A 4 -4.50 -11.75 -19.47
CA THR A 4 -3.86 -10.67 -20.25
C THR A 4 -3.60 -9.45 -19.37
N SER A 5 -2.70 -8.58 -19.83
CA SER A 5 -2.42 -7.30 -19.16
C SER A 5 -3.65 -6.41 -19.05
N GLU A 6 -4.53 -6.44 -20.06
CA GLU A 6 -5.78 -5.66 -20.03
C GLU A 6 -6.73 -6.14 -18.92
N MET A 7 -6.80 -7.45 -18.67
CA MET A 7 -7.56 -7.99 -17.53
C MET A 7 -6.96 -7.52 -16.19
N MET A 8 -5.62 -7.50 -16.08
CA MET A 8 -4.93 -7.02 -14.86
C MET A 8 -5.16 -5.52 -14.64
N LYS A 9 -5.06 -4.69 -15.68
CA LYS A 9 -5.38 -3.25 -15.60
C LYS A 9 -6.83 -3.01 -15.20
N ALA A 10 -7.78 -3.77 -15.74
CA ALA A 10 -9.19 -3.66 -15.39
C ALA A 10 -9.47 -3.96 -13.91
N LYS A 11 -8.61 -4.77 -13.27
CA LYS A 11 -8.65 -5.05 -11.82
C LYS A 11 -7.82 -4.08 -10.98
N GLY A 12 -7.18 -3.08 -11.58
CA GLY A 12 -6.43 -2.05 -10.86
C GLY A 12 -4.97 -2.42 -10.53
N ALA A 13 -4.33 -3.30 -11.32
CA ALA A 13 -2.91 -3.64 -11.17
C ALA A 13 -1.93 -2.46 -11.36
N CYS A 14 -2.43 -1.23 -11.55
CA CYS A 14 -1.69 -0.06 -12.01
C CYS A 14 -0.74 0.55 -10.96
N TRP A 15 -0.87 0.17 -9.68
CA TRP A 15 -0.08 0.75 -8.58
C TRP A 15 1.25 0.02 -8.35
N GLU A 16 1.34 -1.26 -8.73
CA GLU A 16 2.58 -2.02 -8.69
C GLU A 16 3.13 -2.14 -10.12
N LYS A 17 4.45 -2.22 -10.28
CA LYS A 17 5.10 -2.58 -11.57
C LYS A 17 4.62 -3.93 -12.11
N GLN A 18 3.72 -4.63 -11.42
CA GLN A 18 3.07 -5.86 -11.82
C GLN A 18 2.60 -5.85 -13.27
N ASN A 19 1.79 -4.87 -13.68
CA ASN A 19 1.25 -4.88 -15.04
C ASN A 19 2.35 -4.62 -16.08
N GLU A 20 3.33 -3.77 -15.78
CA GLU A 20 4.46 -3.49 -16.68
C GLU A 20 5.36 -4.72 -16.85
N VAL A 21 5.73 -5.37 -15.74
CA VAL A 21 6.55 -6.59 -15.74
C VAL A 21 5.80 -7.73 -16.42
N PHE A 22 4.51 -7.91 -16.11
CA PHE A 22 3.67 -8.92 -16.74
C PHE A 22 3.55 -8.68 -18.25
N ALA A 23 3.25 -7.45 -18.68
CA ALA A 23 3.13 -7.14 -20.11
C ALA A 23 4.46 -7.26 -20.86
N SER A 24 5.59 -7.01 -20.18
CA SER A 24 6.92 -7.22 -20.76
C SER A 24 7.28 -8.69 -20.92
N GLU A 25 6.90 -9.54 -19.96
CA GLU A 25 7.20 -10.97 -20.00
C GLU A 25 6.22 -11.75 -20.89
N TRP A 26 4.93 -11.39 -20.83
CA TRP A 26 3.84 -12.04 -21.54
C TRP A 26 2.99 -11.00 -22.31
N PRO A 27 3.50 -10.44 -23.42
CA PRO A 27 2.82 -9.37 -24.16
C PRO A 27 1.47 -9.81 -24.73
N ASP A 28 1.35 -11.08 -25.15
CA ASP A 28 0.11 -11.64 -25.69
C ASP A 28 -0.81 -12.23 -24.61
N GLY A 29 -0.41 -12.15 -23.34
CA GLY A 29 -1.00 -12.89 -22.23
C GLY A 29 -0.44 -14.30 -22.09
N VAL A 30 -0.89 -15.00 -21.05
CA VAL A 30 -0.34 -16.31 -20.68
C VAL A 30 -1.41 -17.19 -20.05
N GLU A 31 -1.32 -18.49 -20.30
CA GLU A 31 -2.09 -19.48 -19.56
C GLU A 31 -1.44 -19.73 -18.19
N ILE A 32 -2.25 -19.62 -17.13
CA ILE A 32 -1.81 -19.86 -15.76
C ILE A 32 -1.52 -21.35 -15.59
N THR A 33 -0.22 -21.65 -15.46
CA THR A 33 0.35 -22.96 -15.16
C THR A 33 1.32 -22.85 -13.99
N LEU A 34 1.74 -23.98 -13.42
CA LEU A 34 2.72 -23.99 -12.34
C LEU A 34 4.03 -23.28 -12.72
N GLU A 35 4.52 -23.51 -13.94
CA GLU A 35 5.77 -22.89 -14.42
C GLU A 35 5.64 -21.38 -14.59
N VAL A 36 4.47 -20.92 -15.05
CA VAL A 36 4.16 -19.48 -15.14
C VAL A 36 4.07 -18.86 -13.75
N CYS A 37 3.44 -19.51 -12.78
CA CYS A 37 3.40 -19.03 -11.40
C CYS A 37 4.81 -18.95 -10.77
N LYS A 38 5.68 -19.94 -11.03
CA LYS A 38 7.08 -19.90 -10.59
C LYS A 38 7.85 -18.76 -11.24
N ARG A 39 7.67 -18.57 -12.55
CA ARG A 39 8.29 -17.45 -13.29
C ARG A 39 7.81 -16.11 -12.76
N ALA A 40 6.51 -15.95 -12.53
CA ALA A 40 5.90 -14.76 -11.94
C ALA A 40 6.49 -14.45 -10.55
N ALA A 41 6.61 -15.46 -9.69
CA ALA A 41 7.27 -15.31 -8.38
C ALA A 41 8.74 -14.87 -8.53
N GLY A 42 9.48 -15.45 -9.47
CA GLY A 42 10.86 -15.07 -9.77
C GLY A 42 11.01 -13.63 -10.32
N LEU A 43 9.97 -13.11 -10.98
CA LEU A 43 9.91 -11.74 -11.47
C LEU A 43 9.42 -10.74 -10.39
N GLY A 44 9.11 -11.22 -9.17
CA GLY A 44 8.60 -10.40 -8.09
C GLY A 44 7.14 -9.95 -8.28
N LEU A 45 6.38 -10.64 -9.14
CA LEU A 45 4.94 -10.39 -9.26
C LEU A 45 4.21 -10.91 -8.02
N SER A 46 3.39 -10.08 -7.38
CA SER A 46 2.60 -10.49 -6.22
C SER A 46 1.52 -11.53 -6.61
N LEU A 47 1.71 -12.77 -6.14
CA LEU A 47 0.75 -13.86 -6.29
C LEU A 47 -0.47 -13.69 -5.38
N ASP A 48 -0.30 -13.01 -4.24
CA ASP A 48 -1.41 -12.68 -3.33
C ASP A 48 -2.40 -11.74 -4.00
N TRP A 49 -1.88 -10.65 -4.60
CA TRP A 49 -2.72 -9.73 -5.36
C TRP A 49 -3.45 -10.44 -6.49
N PHE A 50 -2.75 -11.29 -7.24
CA PHE A 50 -3.35 -12.06 -8.31
C PHE A 50 -4.47 -12.96 -7.78
N ALA A 51 -4.22 -13.69 -6.69
CA ALA A 51 -5.21 -14.57 -6.08
C ALA A 51 -6.47 -13.80 -5.67
N GLU A 52 -6.30 -12.66 -4.98
CA GLU A 52 -7.41 -11.86 -4.46
C GLU A 52 -8.26 -11.20 -5.55
N ASN A 53 -7.65 -10.82 -6.67
CA ASN A 53 -8.31 -9.99 -7.70
C ASN A 53 -8.75 -10.76 -8.94
N MET A 54 -8.12 -11.90 -9.22
CA MET A 54 -8.29 -12.65 -10.48
C MET A 54 -8.89 -14.05 -10.28
N LEU A 55 -8.68 -14.69 -9.13
CA LEU A 55 -9.21 -16.05 -8.92
C LEU A 55 -10.69 -16.03 -8.50
N PRO A 56 -11.48 -17.02 -8.94
CA PRO A 56 -12.82 -17.22 -8.41
C PRO A 56 -12.76 -17.67 -6.93
N ALA A 57 -13.84 -17.41 -6.18
CA ALA A 57 -13.88 -17.63 -4.73
C ALA A 57 -13.41 -19.03 -4.25
N PRO A 58 -13.74 -20.16 -4.91
CA PRO A 58 -13.23 -21.46 -4.49
C PRO A 58 -11.71 -21.59 -4.63
N ALA A 59 -11.14 -21.04 -5.70
CA ALA A 59 -9.71 -21.08 -5.95
C ALA A 59 -8.94 -20.11 -5.02
N LEU A 60 -9.50 -18.93 -4.75
CA LEU A 60 -8.96 -18.02 -3.72
C LEU A 60 -8.96 -18.68 -2.34
N LYS A 61 -10.04 -19.37 -1.96
CA LYS A 61 -10.10 -20.09 -0.69
C LYS A 61 -8.99 -21.15 -0.58
N ALA A 62 -8.82 -21.97 -1.61
CA ALA A 62 -7.76 -22.98 -1.64
C ALA A 62 -6.36 -22.37 -1.58
N TYR A 63 -6.13 -21.24 -2.27
CA TYR A 63 -4.88 -20.49 -2.18
C TYR A 63 -4.61 -20.01 -0.75
N SER A 64 -5.59 -19.37 -0.11
CA SER A 64 -5.46 -18.87 1.27
C SER A 64 -5.22 -19.97 2.28
N GLU A 65 -5.90 -21.12 2.14
CA GLU A 65 -5.68 -22.28 3.01
C GLU A 65 -4.27 -22.86 2.84
N ALA A 66 -3.76 -22.90 1.61
CA ALA A 66 -2.41 -23.38 1.32
C ALA A 66 -1.31 -22.41 1.79
N SER A 67 -1.53 -21.10 1.74
CA SER A 67 -0.53 -20.09 2.13
C SER A 67 -0.55 -19.76 3.64
N ALA A 68 -1.66 -20.01 4.34
CA ALA A 68 -1.83 -19.66 5.75
C ALA A 68 -0.71 -20.20 6.69
N PRO A 69 -0.23 -21.45 6.59
CA PRO A 69 0.83 -21.95 7.46
C PRO A 69 2.15 -21.19 7.27
N ALA A 70 2.52 -20.90 6.02
CA ALA A 70 3.72 -20.12 5.71
C ALA A 70 3.60 -18.69 6.27
N TRP A 71 2.40 -18.10 6.16
CA TRP A 71 2.15 -16.76 6.68
C TRP A 71 2.20 -16.68 8.20
N LYS A 72 1.67 -17.69 8.86
CA LYS A 72 1.82 -17.84 10.31
C LYS A 72 3.28 -17.95 10.72
N ALA A 73 4.06 -18.81 10.06
CA ALA A 73 5.48 -18.99 10.37
C ALA A 73 6.30 -17.70 10.16
N TYR A 74 6.04 -16.96 9.08
CA TYR A 74 6.67 -15.66 8.83
C TYR A 74 6.36 -14.65 9.94
N ASN A 75 5.09 -14.53 10.33
CA ASN A 75 4.67 -13.60 11.38
C ASN A 75 5.30 -13.97 12.74
N GLU A 76 5.35 -15.26 13.07
CA GLU A 76 6.01 -15.75 14.28
C GLU A 76 7.52 -15.47 14.26
N ALA A 77 8.19 -15.68 13.13
CA ALA A 77 9.62 -15.44 12.98
C ALA A 77 9.98 -13.94 13.05
N THR A 78 9.12 -13.06 12.54
CA THR A 78 9.39 -11.62 12.46
C THR A 78 8.91 -10.83 13.69
N ALA A 79 7.96 -11.36 14.45
CA ALA A 79 7.41 -10.70 15.62
C ALA A 79 8.46 -10.25 16.66
N PRO A 80 9.48 -11.05 17.02
CA PRO A 80 10.51 -10.62 17.97
C PRO A 80 11.31 -9.42 17.47
N ALA A 81 11.71 -9.42 16.20
CA ALA A 81 12.45 -8.33 15.58
C ALA A 81 11.61 -7.03 15.54
N TRP A 82 10.33 -7.15 15.17
CA TRP A 82 9.41 -6.01 15.18
C TRP A 82 9.19 -5.44 16.59
N LYS A 83 9.11 -6.30 17.60
CA LYS A 83 9.03 -5.89 19.00
C LYS A 83 10.29 -5.11 19.43
N ALA A 84 11.47 -5.66 19.16
CA ALA A 84 12.74 -5.01 19.46
C ALA A 84 12.88 -3.65 18.77
N TYR A 85 12.49 -3.55 17.49
CA TYR A 85 12.48 -2.28 16.76
C TYR A 85 11.58 -1.23 17.43
N LYS A 86 10.35 -1.59 17.81
CA LYS A 86 9.43 -0.67 18.50
C LYS A 86 9.98 -0.22 19.85
N GLU A 87 10.57 -1.13 20.62
CA GLU A 87 11.17 -0.82 21.92
C GLU A 87 12.38 0.11 21.77
N ALA A 88 13.25 -0.14 20.79
CA ALA A 88 14.43 0.69 20.52
C ALA A 88 14.07 2.09 20.01
N THR A 89 13.01 2.22 19.21
CA THR A 89 12.60 3.50 18.61
C THR A 89 11.66 4.34 19.48
N ALA A 90 10.97 3.74 20.45
CA ALA A 90 10.00 4.43 21.29
C ALA A 90 10.57 5.66 22.04
N PRO A 91 11.76 5.61 22.66
CA PRO A 91 12.33 6.77 23.34
C PRO A 91 12.59 7.94 22.38
N ALA A 92 13.17 7.66 21.21
CA ALA A 92 13.46 8.68 20.19
C ALA A 92 12.16 9.34 19.69
N TRP A 93 11.10 8.56 19.48
CA TRP A 93 9.79 9.08 19.10
C TRP A 93 9.13 9.93 20.19
N LYS A 94 9.30 9.56 21.46
CA LYS A 94 8.86 10.37 22.59
C LYS A 94 9.59 11.71 22.61
N THR A 95 10.93 11.70 22.54
CA THR A 95 11.75 12.92 22.51
C THR A 95 11.40 13.82 21.33
N HIS A 96 11.20 13.25 20.14
CA HIS A 96 10.80 14.02 18.96
C HIS A 96 9.45 14.72 19.16
N LYS A 97 8.43 14.01 19.70
CA LYS A 97 7.12 14.61 20.00
C LYS A 97 7.21 15.73 21.03
N GLU A 98 7.99 15.53 22.10
CA GLU A 98 8.18 16.54 23.14
C GLU A 98 8.91 17.78 22.60
N ALA A 99 9.96 17.59 21.80
CA ALA A 99 10.73 18.69 21.21
C ALA A 99 9.93 19.49 20.17
N THR A 100 9.02 18.85 19.43
CA THR A 100 8.22 19.50 18.37
C THR A 100 6.91 20.10 18.89
N ALA A 101 6.41 19.67 20.05
CA ALA A 101 5.14 20.14 20.60
C ALA A 101 5.04 21.67 20.77
N PRO A 102 6.07 22.40 21.27
CA PRO A 102 6.00 23.85 21.36
C PRO A 102 5.86 24.54 20.00
N ALA A 103 6.65 24.11 19.01
CA ALA A 103 6.59 24.66 17.66
C ALA A 103 5.22 24.41 17.01
N TRP A 104 4.64 23.22 17.22
CA TRP A 104 3.31 22.88 16.73
C TRP A 104 2.20 23.71 17.38
N LYS A 105 2.32 23.97 18.68
CA LYS A 105 1.42 24.88 19.40
C LYS A 105 1.47 26.28 18.82
N THR A 106 2.67 26.86 18.66
CA THR A 106 2.85 28.20 18.08
C THR A 106 2.30 28.29 16.66
N TYR A 107 2.54 27.26 15.82
CA TYR A 107 1.98 27.20 14.47
C TYR A 107 0.45 27.24 14.48
N ASN A 108 -0.20 26.43 15.33
CA ASN A 108 -1.66 26.38 15.40
C ASN A 108 -2.26 27.69 15.95
N GLU A 109 -1.62 28.32 16.93
CA GLU A 109 -2.02 29.62 17.48
C GLU A 109 -1.90 30.74 16.43
N ALA A 110 -0.87 30.72 15.59
CA ALA A 110 -0.69 31.70 14.51
C ALA A 110 -1.63 31.46 13.32
N LYS A 111 -2.02 30.21 13.06
CA LYS A 111 -2.87 29.84 11.92
C LYS A 111 -4.29 30.38 12.04
N ALA A 112 -4.89 30.36 13.23
CA ALA A 112 -6.26 30.82 13.45
C ALA A 112 -6.49 32.31 13.08
N PRO A 113 -5.69 33.28 13.56
CA PRO A 113 -5.83 34.67 13.14
C PRO A 113 -5.48 34.86 11.66
N ALA A 114 -4.45 34.20 11.13
CA ALA A 114 -4.10 34.29 9.71
C ALA A 114 -5.23 33.80 8.79
N TRP A 115 -5.91 32.71 9.18
CA TRP A 115 -7.07 32.17 8.45
C TRP A 115 -8.28 33.09 8.52
N LYS A 116 -8.50 33.73 9.68
CA LYS A 116 -9.55 34.75 9.83
C LYS A 116 -9.29 35.95 8.91
N THR A 117 -8.08 36.50 8.93
CA THR A 117 -7.68 37.60 8.05
C THR A 117 -7.82 37.23 6.56
N TYR A 118 -7.42 36.01 6.20
CA TYR A 118 -7.58 35.50 4.83
C TYR A 118 -9.05 35.49 4.37
N ASN A 119 -9.96 34.97 5.21
CA ASN A 119 -11.39 34.92 4.88
C ASN A 119 -12.03 36.32 4.83
N GLU A 120 -11.66 37.21 5.77
CA GLU A 120 -12.12 38.61 5.76
C GLU A 120 -11.65 39.37 4.52
N ALA A 121 -10.40 39.16 4.08
CA ALA A 121 -9.87 39.76 2.85
C ALA A 121 -10.54 39.22 1.58
N LYS A 122 -10.97 37.94 1.57
CA LYS A 122 -11.70 37.33 0.44
C LYS A 122 -13.19 37.70 0.40
N ALA A 123 -13.80 38.03 1.53
CA ALA A 123 -15.23 38.37 1.60
C ALA A 123 -15.67 39.49 0.63
N PRO A 124 -14.95 40.63 0.48
CA PRO A 124 -15.32 41.64 -0.51
C PRO A 124 -15.12 41.17 -1.96
N ALA A 125 -14.13 40.32 -2.24
CA ALA A 125 -13.91 39.76 -3.57
C ALA A 125 -15.01 38.77 -4.01
N TRP A 126 -15.70 38.13 -3.06
CA TRP A 126 -16.86 37.26 -3.33
C TRP A 126 -18.18 38.02 -3.47
N LYS A 127 -18.32 39.19 -2.84
CA LYS A 127 -19.50 40.05 -3.00
C LYS A 127 -19.50 40.85 -4.30
N ALA A 128 -18.37 40.88 -5.01
CA ALA A 128 -18.21 41.57 -6.29
C ALA A 128 -18.49 40.66 -7.52
N TYR A 129 -18.94 39.43 -7.29
CA TYR A 129 -19.39 38.46 -8.31
C TYR A 129 -20.86 38.14 -8.07
#